data_AF-A0A830CG81-F1
#
_entry.id   AF-A0A830CG81-F1
#
_cell.length_a   1.000
_cell.length_b   1.000
_cell.length_c   1.000
_cell.angle_alpha   90.00
_cell.angle_beta   90.00
_cell.angle_gamma   90.00
#
_symmetry.space_group_name_H-M   'P 1'
#
loop_
_entity.id
_entity.type
_entity.pdbx_description
1 polymer ?
#
loop_
_entity_poly.entity_id
_entity_poly.type
_entity_poly.pdbx_seq_one_letter_code
_entity_poly.pdbx_strand_id
1 'polypeptide(L)'
;IEHYGCVIDLLGRAGLLEEAYGVIKGLPVERDASAWRALLGACRVYGDVELAERVKGELEEIGEECPSDSIAVYGAYAVSGMLPHCGNVLERRVKEMNRGKKEAGCSTIELDLMF
;
A
#
# COMPACT_ATOMS: atom_id res chain seq x y z
N ILE A 1 -7.02 17.13 14.33
CA ILE A 1 -6.00 16.45 13.49
C ILE A 1 -5.28 15.48 14.41
N GLU A 2 -5.72 14.23 14.41
CA GLU A 2 -5.01 13.16 15.10
C GLU A 2 -4.16 12.47 14.04
N HIS A 3 -2.83 12.51 14.18
CA HIS A 3 -1.87 12.01 13.20
C HIS A 3 -1.75 10.48 13.22
N TYR A 4 -2.86 9.77 13.12
CA TYR A 4 -2.87 8.31 13.13
C TYR A 4 -2.08 7.71 11.96
N GLY A 5 -2.05 8.38 10.80
CA GLY A 5 -1.15 8.02 9.70
C GLY A 5 0.33 7.94 10.11
N CYS A 6 0.79 8.83 11.00
CA CYS A 6 2.16 8.77 11.53
C CYS A 6 2.37 7.59 12.49
N VAL A 7 1.38 7.30 13.36
CA VAL A 7 1.44 6.15 14.27
C VAL A 7 1.50 4.85 13.47
N ILE A 8 0.67 4.74 12.44
CA ILE A 8 0.58 3.57 11.55
C ILE A 8 1.85 3.44 10.71
N ASP A 9 2.41 4.53 10.18
CA ASP A 9 3.70 4.50 9.48
C ASP A 9 4.85 4.07 10.42
N LEU A 10 4.88 4.55 11.66
CA LEU A 10 5.88 4.16 12.64
C LEU A 10 5.79 2.67 13.02
N LEU A 11 4.59 2.18 13.35
CA LEU A 11 4.37 0.76 13.65
C LEU A 11 4.67 -0.12 12.44
N GLY A 12 4.22 0.30 11.25
CA GLY A 12 4.50 -0.37 9.99
C GLY A 12 5.99 -0.47 9.71
N ARG A 13 6.75 0.61 9.85
CA ARG A 13 8.22 0.60 9.69
C ARG A 13 8.93 -0.25 10.73
N ALA A 14 8.39 -0.36 11.94
CA ALA A 14 8.91 -1.23 12.98
C ALA A 14 8.59 -2.72 12.77
N GLY A 15 7.77 -3.07 11.76
CA GLY A 15 7.33 -4.45 11.51
C GLY A 15 6.21 -4.92 12.43
N LEU A 16 5.61 -4.01 13.20
CA LEU A 16 4.49 -4.26 14.10
C LEU A 16 3.17 -4.15 13.32
N LEU A 17 3.00 -5.05 12.35
CA LEU A 17 1.94 -4.95 11.34
C LEU A 17 0.54 -5.19 11.93
N GLU A 18 0.40 -6.19 12.80
CA GLU A 18 -0.87 -6.51 13.46
C GLU A 18 -1.28 -5.41 14.45
N GLU A 19 -0.32 -4.81 15.16
CA GLU A 19 -0.57 -3.64 16.01
C GLU A 19 -1.00 -2.43 15.17
N ALA A 20 -0.34 -2.19 14.04
CA ALA A 20 -0.74 -1.13 13.12
C ALA A 20 -2.16 -1.35 12.57
N TYR A 21 -2.50 -2.61 12.24
CA TYR A 21 -3.85 -3.00 11.81
C TYR A 21 -4.90 -2.81 12.92
N GLY A 22 -4.57 -3.19 14.15
CA GLY A 22 -5.43 -2.99 15.32
C GLY A 22 -5.71 -1.50 15.59
N VAL A 23 -4.68 -0.66 15.48
CA VAL A 23 -4.82 0.80 15.63
C VAL A 23 -5.77 1.34 14.58
N ILE A 24 -5.55 1.07 13.29
CA ILE A 24 -6.38 1.63 12.21
C ILE A 24 -7.84 1.13 12.25
N LYS A 25 -8.09 -0.13 12.63
CA LYS A 25 -9.46 -0.66 12.81
C LYS A 25 -10.19 -0.06 14.02
N GLY A 26 -9.46 0.39 15.04
CA GLY A 26 -10.01 1.01 16.24
C GLY A 26 -10.42 2.47 16.06
N LEU A 27 -10.10 3.11 14.93
CA LEU A 27 -10.37 4.52 14.72
C LEU A 27 -11.83 4.79 14.38
N PRO A 28 -12.45 5.84 14.95
CA PRO A 28 -13.79 6.26 14.59
C PRO A 28 -13.77 6.94 13.22
N VAL A 29 -13.83 6.12 12.18
CA VAL A 29 -14.28 6.46 10.81
C VAL A 29 -13.84 7.84 10.33
N GLU A 30 -12.54 8.03 10.16
CA GLU A 30 -12.06 8.81 9.02
C GLU A 30 -11.30 7.86 8.11
N ARG A 31 -11.83 7.74 6.89
CA ARG A 31 -11.42 6.85 5.80
C ARG A 31 -10.07 7.30 5.26
N ASP A 32 -9.06 7.31 6.12
CA ASP A 32 -7.73 7.74 5.71
C ASP A 32 -7.09 6.64 4.87
N ALA A 33 -7.42 6.66 3.58
CA ALA A 33 -6.83 5.78 2.60
C ALA A 33 -5.30 5.95 2.55
N SER A 34 -4.74 7.08 3.01
CA SER A 34 -3.29 7.22 3.15
C SER A 34 -2.73 6.36 4.29
N ALA A 35 -3.44 6.25 5.42
CA ALA A 35 -3.07 5.40 6.53
C ALA A 35 -3.15 3.90 6.18
N TRP A 36 -4.22 3.49 5.48
CA TRP A 36 -4.35 2.13 4.93
C TRP A 36 -3.22 1.82 3.93
N ARG A 37 -2.89 2.75 3.03
CA ARG A 37 -1.79 2.58 2.08
C ARG A 37 -0.41 2.58 2.75
N ALA A 38 -0.23 3.30 3.85
CA ALA A 38 0.99 3.23 4.66
C ALA A 38 1.18 1.82 5.24
N LEU A 39 0.12 1.24 5.82
CA LEU A 39 0.14 -0.14 6.29
C LEU A 39 0.36 -1.14 5.15
N LEU A 40 -0.29 -0.95 4.00
CA LEU A 40 -0.09 -1.80 2.83
C LEU A 40 1.37 -1.77 2.32
N GLY A 41 1.99 -0.58 2.35
CA GLY A 41 3.40 -0.40 2.05
C GLY A 41 4.31 -1.18 3.00
N ALA A 42 3.98 -1.23 4.29
CA ALA A 42 4.70 -2.04 5.27
C ALA A 42 4.51 -3.54 4.99
N CYS A 43 3.29 -4.00 4.72
CA CYS A 43 3.01 -5.40 4.36
C CYS A 43 3.86 -5.85 3.16
N ARG A 44 4.02 -4.97 2.15
CA ARG A 44 4.91 -5.21 1.01
C ARG A 44 6.36 -5.41 1.44
N VAL A 45 6.88 -4.57 2.33
CA VAL A 45 8.29 -4.61 2.78
C VAL A 45 8.59 -5.88 3.57
N TYR A 46 7.66 -6.31 4.42
CA TYR A 46 7.82 -7.50 5.27
C TYR A 46 7.35 -8.80 4.62
N GLY A 47 6.71 -8.73 3.45
CA GLY A 47 6.19 -9.90 2.74
C GLY A 47 4.94 -10.50 3.38
N ASP A 48 4.18 -9.72 4.15
CA ASP A 48 2.93 -10.19 4.75
C ASP A 48 1.79 -10.13 3.72
N VAL A 49 1.61 -11.24 3.02
CA VAL A 49 0.61 -11.38 1.95
C VAL A 49 -0.81 -11.36 2.50
N GLU A 50 -1.05 -12.05 3.62
CA GLU A 50 -2.41 -12.16 4.17
C GLU A 50 -2.92 -10.79 4.61
N LEU A 51 -2.09 -10.03 5.33
CA LEU A 51 -2.49 -8.71 5.77
C LEU A 51 -2.59 -7.73 4.60
N ALA A 52 -1.72 -7.85 3.58
CA ALA A 52 -1.81 -7.01 2.38
C ALA A 52 -3.15 -7.17 1.64
N GLU A 53 -3.66 -8.40 1.50
CA GLU A 53 -4.96 -8.66 0.87
C GLU A 53 -6.12 -8.12 1.72
N ARG A 54 -6.06 -8.26 3.06
CA ARG A 54 -7.07 -7.68 3.97
C ARG A 54 -7.11 -6.16 3.86
N VAL A 55 -5.96 -5.50 3.93
CA VAL A 55 -5.84 -4.03 3.83
C VAL A 55 -6.34 -3.53 2.48
N LYS A 56 -6.04 -4.25 1.39
CA LYS A 56 -6.60 -3.94 0.07
C LYS A 56 -8.12 -4.06 0.05
N GLY A 57 -8.69 -5.08 0.69
CA GLY A 57 -10.14 -5.22 0.83
C GLY A 57 -10.78 -4.05 1.56
N GLU A 58 -10.15 -3.53 2.62
CA GLU A 58 -10.62 -2.34 3.33
C GLU A 58 -10.59 -1.10 2.42
N LEU A 59 -9.54 -0.94 1.60
CA LEU A 59 -9.43 0.15 0.60
C LEU A 59 -10.55 0.09 -0.45
N GLU A 60 -10.89 -1.10 -0.93
CA GLU A 60 -12.02 -1.34 -1.84
C GLU A 60 -13.38 -1.07 -1.16
N GLU A 61 -13.55 -1.47 0.10
CA GLU A 61 -14.79 -1.20 0.87
C GLU A 61 -15.00 0.30 1.09
N ILE A 62 -13.92 1.06 1.29
CA ILE A 62 -13.98 2.52 1.37
C ILE A 62 -13.92 3.21 -0.01
N GLY A 63 -13.97 2.49 -1.12
CA GLY A 63 -14.03 3.05 -2.47
C GLY A 63 -12.85 3.96 -2.84
N GLU A 64 -11.70 3.76 -2.19
CA GLU A 64 -10.46 4.49 -2.42
C GLU A 64 -9.39 3.58 -3.03
N GLU A 65 -9.78 2.46 -3.64
CA GLU A 65 -8.83 1.57 -4.28
C GLU A 65 -8.13 2.26 -5.46
N CYS A 66 -6.84 2.01 -5.59
CA CYS A 66 -6.08 2.48 -6.73
C CYS A 66 -5.22 1.36 -7.33
N PRO A 67 -4.81 1.48 -8.61
CA PRO A 67 -3.95 0.48 -9.24
C PRO A 67 -2.59 0.31 -8.55
N SER A 68 -2.18 1.20 -7.64
CA SER A 68 -0.93 1.04 -6.88
C SER A 68 -1.05 0.05 -5.73
N ASP A 69 -2.25 -0.14 -5.19
CA ASP A 69 -2.50 -1.04 -4.06
C ASP A 69 -2.29 -2.49 -4.48
N SER A 70 -2.76 -2.85 -5.69
CA SER A 70 -2.49 -4.16 -6.28
C SER A 70 -0.99 -4.41 -6.48
N ILE A 71 -0.21 -3.40 -6.91
CA ILE A 71 1.26 -3.53 -7.00
C ILE A 71 1.88 -3.82 -5.63
N ALA A 72 1.40 -3.17 -4.57
CA ALA A 72 1.91 -3.39 -3.23
C ALA A 72 1.64 -4.83 -2.75
N VAL A 73 0.44 -5.36 -2.99
CA VAL A 73 0.10 -6.77 -2.74
C VAL A 73 1.02 -7.70 -3.53
N TYR A 74 1.24 -7.46 -4.83
CA TYR A 74 2.19 -8.23 -5.63
C TYR A 74 3.61 -8.21 -5.08
N GLY A 75 4.06 -7.05 -4.60
CA GLY A 75 5.35 -6.93 -3.95
C GLY A 75 5.45 -7.77 -2.68
N ALA A 76 4.37 -7.90 -1.89
CA ALA A 76 4.34 -8.79 -0.73
C ALA A 76 4.49 -10.28 -1.13
N TYR A 77 3.79 -10.72 -2.20
CA TYR A 77 3.98 -12.06 -2.77
C TYR A 77 5.42 -12.29 -3.26
N ALA A 78 6.06 -11.25 -3.79
CA ALA A 78 7.43 -11.33 -4.24
C ALA A 78 8.42 -11.49 -3.09
N VAL A 79 8.26 -10.69 -2.03
CA VAL A 79 9.12 -10.74 -0.85
C VAL A 79 8.95 -12.05 -0.05
N SER A 80 7.72 -12.57 0.05
CA SER A 80 7.44 -13.87 0.70
C SER A 80 7.94 -15.10 -0.06
N GLY A 81 8.43 -14.95 -1.30
CA GLY A 81 8.85 -16.07 -2.14
C GLY A 81 7.68 -16.90 -2.72
N MET A 82 6.45 -16.45 -2.54
CA MET A 82 5.21 -17.12 -2.99
C MET A 82 4.86 -16.84 -4.46
N LEU A 83 5.63 -16.00 -5.15
CA LEU A 83 5.51 -15.68 -6.58
C LEU A 83 5.26 -16.90 -7.51
N PRO A 84 5.94 -18.06 -7.36
CA PRO A 84 5.78 -19.18 -8.30
C PRO A 84 4.42 -19.87 -8.20
N HIS A 85 3.69 -19.76 -7.09
CA HIS A 85 2.43 -20.48 -6.88
C HIS A 85 1.20 -19.75 -7.42
N CYS A 86 1.29 -18.47 -7.73
CA CYS A 86 0.15 -17.67 -8.20
C CYS A 86 0.22 -17.26 -9.68
N GLY A 87 1.20 -17.76 -10.46
CA GLY A 87 1.54 -17.28 -11.81
C GLY A 87 0.34 -16.97 -12.74
N ASN A 88 -0.69 -17.82 -12.74
CA ASN A 88 -1.85 -17.67 -13.63
C ASN A 88 -2.81 -16.53 -13.22
N VAL A 89 -2.92 -16.23 -11.92
CA VAL A 89 -3.75 -15.14 -11.37
C VAL A 89 -3.00 -13.81 -11.43
N LEU A 90 -1.69 -13.84 -11.15
CA LEU A 90 -0.85 -12.65 -11.15
C LEU A 90 -0.71 -12.07 -12.58
N GLU A 91 -0.49 -12.91 -13.59
CA GLU A 91 -0.35 -12.44 -14.99
C GLU A 91 -1.61 -11.78 -15.54
N ARG A 92 -2.79 -12.32 -15.20
CA ARG A 92 -4.08 -11.78 -15.68
C ARG A 92 -4.32 -10.38 -15.15
N ARG A 93 -4.13 -10.18 -13.84
CA ARG A 93 -4.38 -8.90 -13.16
C ARG A 93 -3.30 -7.84 -13.46
N VAL A 94 -2.03 -8.24 -13.67
CA VAL A 94 -0.98 -7.31 -14.13
C VAL A 94 -1.27 -6.81 -15.55
N LYS A 95 -1.79 -7.66 -16.44
CA LYS A 95 -2.27 -7.22 -17.77
C LYS A 95 -3.44 -6.26 -17.71
N GLU A 96 -4.36 -6.45 -16.76
CA GLU A 96 -5.48 -5.51 -16.53
C GLU A 96 -4.99 -4.17 -15.99
N MET A 97 -4.01 -4.19 -15.07
CA MET A 97 -3.42 -2.99 -14.46
C MET A 97 -2.59 -2.14 -15.44
N ASN A 98 -1.91 -2.78 -16.41
CA ASN A 98 -1.16 -2.08 -17.47
C ASN A 98 -2.05 -1.38 -18.52
N ARG A 99 -3.39 -1.49 -18.44
CA ARG A 99 -4.30 -0.69 -19.28
C ARG A 99 -4.50 0.74 -18.75
N GLY A 100 -4.20 1.00 -17.48
CA GLY A 100 -4.26 2.34 -16.88
C GLY A 100 -2.89 3.01 -16.87
N LYS A 101 -2.71 4.06 -17.67
CA LYS A 101 -1.47 4.88 -17.68
C LYS A 101 -1.16 5.38 -16.26
N LYS A 102 -0.05 4.93 -15.67
CA LYS A 102 0.54 5.58 -14.50
C LYS A 102 1.47 6.68 -15.01
N GLU A 103 1.14 7.94 -14.75
CA GLU A 103 2.11 9.02 -14.93
C GLU A 103 3.18 8.86 -13.84
N ALA A 104 4.44 8.86 -14.26
CA ALA A 104 5.56 8.86 -13.33
C ALA A 104 5.59 10.21 -12.59
N GLY A 105 5.59 10.18 -11.26
CA GLY A 105 5.83 11.37 -10.47
C GLY A 105 7.25 11.88 -10.72
N CYS A 106 7.37 13.12 -11.19
CA CYS A 106 8.63 13.82 -11.37
C CYS A 106 8.60 15.09 -10.53
N SER A 107 9.59 15.30 -9.66
CA SER A 107 9.77 16.57 -8.97
C SER A 107 11.01 17.27 -9.52
N THR A 108 10.79 18.33 -10.28
CA THR A 108 11.85 19.24 -10.74
C THR A 108 12.05 20.32 -9.69
N ILE A 109 13.29 20.51 -9.24
CA ILE A 109 13.67 21.68 -8.45
C ILE A 109 14.25 22.73 -9.38
N GLU A 110 13.61 23.89 -9.48
CA GLU A 110 14.16 25.06 -10.18
C GLU A 110 15.02 25.85 -9.20
N LEU A 111 16.31 25.98 -9.50
CA LEU A 111 17.22 26.87 -8.77
C LEU A 111 17.18 28.23 -9.46
N ASP A 112 16.49 29.19 -8.83
CA ASP A 112 16.56 30.59 -9.24
C ASP A 112 17.91 31.16 -8.78
N LEU A 113 18.91 31.07 -9.66
CA LEU A 113 20.19 31.74 -9.48
C LEU A 113 20.08 33.16 -10.04
N MET A 114 19.63 34.09 -9.20
CA MET A 114 19.71 35.52 -9.46
C MET A 114 21.15 35.99 -9.22
N PHE A 115 21.92 36.17 -10.29
CA PHE A 115 23.18 36.93 -10.30
C PHE A 115 23.01 38.21 -11.11
#